data_AF-A0A6M0CR42-F1
#
_entry.id   AF-A0A6M0CR42-F1
#
_cell.length_a   1.000
_cell.length_b   1.000
_cell.length_c   1.000
_cell.angle_alpha   90.00
_cell.angle_beta   90.00
_cell.angle_gamma   90.00
#
_symmetry.space_group_name_H-M   'P 1'
#
loop_
_entity.id
_entity.type
_entity.pdbx_description
1 polymer ?
#
loop_
_entity_poly.entity_id
_entity_poly.type
_entity_poly.pdbx_seq_one_letter_code
_entity_poly.pdbx_strand_id
1 'polypeptide(L)'
;MILIYNNKGILIPVFIIVPLFVCILINGFLKNYVGGVFSYDYDFQIVLGIGLLFSSLWIYLTSHDLIKTNGKKEKIEMNNHFFYIPNRFWTYIILVAAILLLIGGIIETFN
;
A
#
# COMPACT_ATOMS: atom_id res chain seq x y z
N MET A 1 13.10 -23.35 -2.26
CA MET A 1 13.30 -22.32 -3.32
C MET A 1 12.03 -22.15 -4.14
N ILE A 2 11.00 -21.49 -3.59
CA ILE A 2 9.66 -21.36 -4.22
C ILE A 2 9.25 -19.89 -4.44
N LEU A 3 10.09 -18.92 -4.05
CA LEU A 3 9.74 -17.48 -4.08
C LEU A 3 10.37 -16.70 -5.26
N ILE A 4 11.11 -17.35 -6.15
CA ILE A 4 11.86 -16.69 -7.23
C ILE A 4 11.56 -17.37 -8.56
N TYR A 5 10.36 -17.14 -9.10
CA TYR A 5 10.12 -17.40 -10.52
C TYR A 5 9.24 -16.24 -11.02
N ASN A 6 9.83 -15.39 -11.87
CA ASN A 6 9.41 -14.03 -12.28
C ASN A 6 9.65 -12.91 -11.24
N ASN A 7 10.87 -12.38 -11.29
CA ASN A 7 11.58 -11.31 -10.54
C ASN A 7 10.84 -10.03 -10.07
N LYS A 8 9.50 -9.96 -10.11
CA LYS A 8 8.73 -8.79 -9.65
C LYS A 8 7.72 -9.10 -8.53
N GLY A 9 7.52 -10.37 -8.15
CA GLY A 9 6.67 -10.75 -7.01
C GLY A 9 7.18 -10.22 -5.66
N ILE A 10 8.51 -10.13 -5.48
CA ILE A 10 9.15 -9.60 -4.26
C ILE A 10 8.86 -8.12 -4.03
N LEU A 11 8.37 -7.41 -5.04
CA LEU A 11 8.03 -6.00 -4.93
C LEU A 11 6.83 -5.78 -4.02
N ILE A 12 5.92 -6.75 -3.86
CA ILE A 12 4.74 -6.59 -2.98
C ILE A 12 5.14 -6.40 -1.50
N PRO A 13 5.98 -7.26 -0.90
CA PRO A 13 6.53 -7.01 0.43
C PRO A 13 7.18 -5.64 0.56
N VAL A 14 7.96 -5.21 -0.44
CA VAL A 14 8.62 -3.89 -0.44
C VAL A 14 7.58 -2.78 -0.43
N PHE A 15 6.52 -2.92 -1.24
CA PHE A 15 5.42 -1.96 -1.29
C PHE A 15 4.58 -1.90 -0.02
N ILE A 16 4.65 -2.90 0.85
CA ILE A 16 4.01 -2.87 2.17
C ILE A 16 4.97 -2.32 3.23
N ILE A 17 6.20 -2.82 3.27
CA ILE A 17 7.21 -2.48 4.28
C ILE A 17 7.62 -0.99 4.18
N VAL A 18 7.81 -0.47 2.97
CA VAL A 18 8.25 0.92 2.79
C VAL A 18 7.20 1.92 3.32
N PRO A 19 5.92 1.85 2.93
CA PRO A 19 4.88 2.69 3.51
C PRO A 19 4.72 2.50 5.02
N LEU A 20 4.85 1.28 5.55
CA LEU A 20 4.82 1.05 7.01
C LEU A 20 5.93 1.84 7.72
N PHE A 21 7.16 1.78 7.22
CA PHE A 21 8.28 2.55 7.78
C PHE A 21 8.02 4.06 7.71
N VAL A 22 7.52 4.56 6.58
CA VAL A 22 7.19 5.99 6.43
C VAL A 22 6.09 6.39 7.41
N CYS A 23 5.03 5.58 7.57
CA CYS A 23 3.96 5.83 8.52
C CYS A 23 4.46 5.91 9.97
N ILE A 24 5.37 5.01 10.38
CA ILE A 24 5.95 5.02 11.72
C ILE A 24 6.75 6.30 11.96
N LEU A 25 7.56 6.73 10.99
CA LEU A 25 8.34 7.97 11.09
C LEU A 25 7.44 9.20 11.14
N ILE A 26 6.43 9.29 10.28
CA ILE A 26 5.47 10.39 10.26
C ILE A 26 4.69 10.45 11.57
N ASN A 27 4.19 9.31 12.06
CA ASN A 27 3.43 9.28 13.30
C ASN A 27 4.30 9.69 14.51
N GLY A 28 5.54 9.18 14.57
CA GLY A 28 6.50 9.58 15.60
C GLY A 28 6.81 11.07 15.53
N PHE A 29 6.92 11.64 14.33
CA PHE A 29 7.11 13.09 14.18
C PHE A 29 5.88 13.89 14.63
N LEU A 30 4.67 13.49 14.21
CA LEU A 30 3.43 14.15 14.59
C LEU A 30 3.19 14.13 16.12
N LYS A 31 3.41 12.97 16.76
CA LYS A 31 3.30 12.82 18.22
C LYS A 31 4.26 13.74 18.98
N ASN A 32 5.50 13.84 18.51
CA ASN A 32 6.55 14.57 19.23
C ASN A 32 6.55 16.08 18.98
N TYR A 33 6.14 16.54 17.79
CA TYR A 33 6.30 17.95 17.38
C TYR A 33 4.98 18.72 17.22
N VAL A 34 3.86 18.03 16.93
CA VAL A 34 2.57 18.70 16.72
C VAL A 34 1.66 18.53 17.95
N GLY A 35 1.60 17.32 18.50
CA GLY A 35 0.75 17.01 19.66
C GLY A 35 -0.76 17.19 19.38
N GLY A 36 -1.57 17.16 20.45
CA GLY A 36 -3.01 17.35 20.37
C GLY A 36 -3.77 16.11 19.87
N VAL A 37 -4.56 16.26 18.80
CA VAL A 37 -5.34 15.15 18.18
C VAL A 37 -4.42 14.03 17.70
N PHE A 38 -3.15 14.33 17.37
CA PHE A 38 -2.13 13.37 16.95
C PHE A 38 -1.29 12.83 18.12
N SER A 39 -1.84 12.74 19.33
CA SER A 39 -1.18 12.10 20.48
C SER A 39 -1.81 10.76 20.85
N TYR A 40 -2.97 10.45 20.27
CA TYR A 40 -3.82 9.31 20.61
C TYR A 40 -3.66 8.18 19.61
N ASP A 41 -3.85 6.93 20.04
CA ASP A 41 -3.55 5.76 19.21
C ASP A 41 -4.37 5.62 17.91
N TYR A 42 -5.53 6.28 17.81
CA TYR A 42 -6.29 6.36 16.56
C TYR A 42 -5.54 7.10 15.44
N ASP A 43 -4.58 7.98 15.79
CA ASP A 43 -3.73 8.69 14.84
C ASP A 43 -2.95 7.73 13.95
N PHE A 44 -2.41 6.68 14.57
CA PHE A 44 -1.62 5.67 13.93
C PHE A 44 -2.49 4.86 12.98
N GLN A 45 -3.72 4.52 13.35
CA GLN A 45 -4.66 3.81 12.48
C GLN A 45 -4.97 4.62 11.21
N ILE A 46 -5.22 5.92 11.36
CA ILE A 46 -5.49 6.82 10.23
C ILE A 46 -4.25 6.94 9.33
N VAL A 47 -3.07 7.21 9.91
CA VAL A 47 -1.81 7.36 9.16
C VAL A 47 -1.45 6.05 8.44
N LEU A 48 -1.65 4.90 9.09
CA LEU A 48 -1.44 3.57 8.51
C LEU A 48 -2.41 3.31 7.35
N GLY A 49 -3.70 3.65 7.51
CA GLY A 49 -4.71 3.55 6.47
C GLY A 49 -4.36 4.37 5.24
N ILE A 50 -3.92 5.62 5.43
CA ILE A 50 -3.40 6.47 4.34
C ILE A 50 -2.17 5.83 3.67
N GLY A 51 -1.23 5.32 4.45
CA GLY A 51 -0.04 4.65 3.92
C GLY A 51 -0.37 3.42 3.05
N LEU A 52 -1.33 2.61 3.49
CA LEU A 52 -1.80 1.46 2.73
C LEU A 52 -2.61 1.85 1.49
N LEU A 53 -3.34 2.98 1.50
CA LEU A 53 -3.94 3.52 0.28
C LEU A 53 -2.86 3.82 -0.77
N PHE A 54 -1.79 4.52 -0.39
CA PHE A 54 -0.67 4.79 -1.29
C PHE A 54 0.02 3.51 -1.77
N SER A 55 0.20 2.53 -0.87
CA SER A 55 0.70 1.20 -1.21
C SER A 55 -0.16 0.51 -2.27
N SER A 56 -1.48 0.50 -2.09
CA SER A 56 -2.41 -0.13 -3.05
C SER A 56 -2.33 0.53 -4.43
N LEU A 57 -2.26 1.87 -4.47
CA LEU A 57 -2.11 2.64 -5.70
C LEU A 57 -0.78 2.34 -6.38
N TRP A 58 0.31 2.26 -5.62
CA TRP A 58 1.63 1.93 -6.13
C TRP A 58 1.64 0.53 -6.79
N ILE A 59 1.05 -0.45 -6.11
CA ILE A 59 0.95 -1.83 -6.62
C ILE A 59 0.12 -1.87 -7.90
N TYR A 60 -0.98 -1.11 -7.96
CA TYR A 60 -1.83 -1.02 -9.15
C TYR A 60 -1.11 -0.39 -10.35
N LEU A 61 -0.35 0.69 -10.12
CA LEU A 61 0.44 1.33 -11.16
C LEU A 61 1.55 0.40 -11.67
N THR A 62 2.13 -0.41 -10.78
CA THR A 62 3.20 -1.35 -11.12
C THR A 62 2.66 -2.68 -11.70
N SER A 63 1.35 -2.93 -11.62
CA SER A 63 0.74 -4.13 -12.21
C SER A 63 0.54 -4.03 -13.72
N HIS A 64 0.71 -2.85 -14.31
CA HIS A 64 0.56 -2.63 -15.75
C HIS A 64 1.89 -2.13 -16.33
N ASP A 65 2.30 -2.71 -17.45
CA ASP A 65 3.40 -2.17 -18.25
C ASP A 65 2.86 -1.59 -19.56
N LEU A 66 3.52 -0.54 -20.06
CA LEU A 66 3.15 0.11 -21.32
C LEU A 66 4.13 -0.34 -22.39
N ILE A 67 3.70 -1.29 -23.22
CA ILE A 67 4.50 -1.78 -24.34
C ILE A 67 4.06 -1.05 -25.60
N LYS A 68 5.01 -0.63 -26.43
CA LYS A 68 4.71 -0.10 -27.77
C LYS A 68 4.62 -1.26 -28.76
N THR A 69 3.41 -1.56 -29.21
CA THR A 69 3.16 -2.50 -30.31
C THR A 69 2.70 -1.70 -31.53
N ASN A 70 3.37 -1.82 -32.67
CA ASN A 70 2.99 -1.16 -33.93
C ASN A 70 2.72 0.36 -33.82
N GLY A 71 3.57 1.08 -33.08
CA GLY A 71 3.46 2.54 -32.91
C GLY A 71 2.38 3.01 -31.94
N LYS A 72 1.54 2.12 -31.39
CA LYS A 72 0.53 2.41 -30.36
C LYS A 72 1.00 1.91 -29.00
N LYS A 73 0.69 2.66 -27.93
CA LYS A 73 0.97 2.23 -26.55
C LYS A 73 -0.17 1.32 -26.09
N GLU A 74 0.13 0.06 -25.83
CA GLU A 74 -0.81 -0.92 -25.28
C GLU A 74 -0.47 -1.18 -23.81
N LYS A 75 -1.50 -1.19 -22.95
CA LYS A 75 -1.36 -1.61 -21.55
C LYS A 75 -1.38 -3.13 -21.52
N ILE A 76 -0.28 -3.75 -21.09
CA ILE A 76 -0.21 -5.19 -20.88
C ILE A 76 -0.17 -5.43 -19.37
N GLU A 77 -1.05 -6.29 -18.87
CA GLU A 77 -1.01 -6.72 -17.48
C GLU A 77 0.30 -7.48 -17.24
N MET A 78 1.10 -7.01 -16.28
CA MET A 78 2.31 -7.71 -15.90
C MET A 78 1.91 -8.99 -15.18
N ASN A 79 2.45 -10.13 -15.65
CA ASN A 79 2.25 -11.43 -15.00
C ASN A 79 3.13 -11.57 -13.74
N ASN A 80 3.03 -10.58 -12.86
CA ASN A 80 3.70 -10.52 -11.57
C ASN A 80 2.80 -11.20 -10.55
N HIS A 81 3.33 -12.22 -9.89
CA HIS A 81 2.61 -12.99 -8.89
C HIS A 81 3.43 -13.01 -7.61
N PHE A 82 2.75 -12.85 -6.47
CA PHE A 82 3.33 -13.05 -5.15
C PHE A 82 2.46 -14.05 -4.40
N PHE A 83 3.07 -15.15 -3.94
CA PHE A 83 2.36 -16.32 -3.41
C PHE A 83 1.24 -16.83 -4.35
N TYR A 84 1.51 -16.90 -5.66
CA TYR A 84 0.55 -17.32 -6.69
C TYR A 84 -0.68 -16.41 -6.86
N ILE A 85 -0.73 -15.29 -6.15
CA ILE A 85 -1.78 -14.28 -6.26
C ILE A 85 -1.28 -13.17 -7.20
N PRO A 86 -2.04 -12.81 -8.26
CA PRO A 86 -1.66 -11.72 -9.16
C PRO A 86 -1.60 -10.38 -8.41
N ASN A 87 -0.67 -9.49 -8.80
CA ASN A 87 -0.52 -8.17 -8.17
C ASN A 87 -1.84 -7.36 -8.13
N ARG A 88 -2.71 -7.54 -9.13
CA ARG A 88 -4.03 -6.91 -9.18
C ARG A 88 -4.93 -7.32 -8.00
N PHE A 89 -4.87 -8.58 -7.57
CA PHE A 89 -5.59 -9.05 -6.39
C PHE A 89 -4.98 -8.48 -5.10
N TRP A 90 -3.65 -8.39 -5.03
CA TRP A 90 -2.96 -7.72 -3.91
C TRP A 90 -3.35 -6.25 -3.76
N THR A 91 -3.56 -5.52 -4.87
CA THR A 91 -4.14 -4.17 -4.84
C THR A 91 -5.47 -4.16 -4.11
N TYR A 92 -6.40 -5.05 -4.45
CA TYR A 92 -7.73 -5.08 -3.81
C TYR A 92 -7.63 -5.45 -2.33
N ILE A 93 -6.80 -6.43 -1.97
CA ILE A 93 -6.60 -6.83 -0.56
C ILE A 93 -6.09 -5.64 0.26
N ILE A 94 -5.07 -4.95 -0.23
CA ILE A 94 -4.45 -3.82 0.48
C ILE A 94 -5.39 -2.62 0.51
N LEU A 95 -6.16 -2.38 -0.55
CA LEU A 95 -7.16 -1.33 -0.60
C LEU A 95 -8.27 -1.54 0.45
N VAL A 96 -8.78 -2.77 0.57
CA VAL A 96 -9.79 -3.11 1.59
C VAL A 96 -9.21 -2.93 2.99
N ALA A 97 -8.00 -3.41 3.25
CA ALA A 97 -7.33 -3.20 4.54
C ALA A 97 -7.15 -1.71 4.87
N ALA A 98 -6.77 -0.90 3.88
CA ALA A 98 -6.62 0.55 4.03
C ALA A 98 -7.94 1.22 4.41
N ILE A 99 -9.04 0.88 3.74
CA ILE A 99 -10.38 1.42 4.02
C ILE A 99 -10.84 1.03 5.44
N LEU A 100 -10.65 -0.23 5.83
CA LEU A 100 -11.03 -0.70 7.17
C LEU A 100 -10.28 0.05 8.28
N LEU A 101 -8.98 0.28 8.11
CA LEU A 101 -8.17 1.05 9.06
C LEU A 101 -8.57 2.52 9.13
N LEU A 102 -8.91 3.13 7.99
CA LEU A 102 -9.42 4.50 7.98
C LEU A 102 -10.76 4.62 8.69
N ILE A 103 -11.69 3.70 8.42
CA ILE A 103 -13.01 3.69 9.08
C ILE A 103 -12.83 3.46 10.58
N GLY A 104 -11.99 2.49 10.97
CA GLY A 104 -11.68 2.21 12.37
C GLY A 104 -11.11 3.42 13.10
N GLY A 105 -10.07 4.06 12.52
CA GLY A 105 -9.47 5.25 13.10
C GLY A 105 -10.42 6.44 13.19
N ILE A 106 -11.30 6.63 12.20
CA ILE A 106 -12.32 7.67 12.23
C ILE A 106 -13.34 7.40 13.35
N ILE A 107 -13.83 6.16 13.48
CA ILE A 107 -14.78 5.79 14.54
C ILE A 107 -14.16 6.01 15.92
N GLU A 108 -12.91 5.59 16.12
CA GLU A 108 -12.17 5.82 17.37
C GLU A 108 -11.89 7.30 17.64
N THR A 109 -11.85 8.15 16.61
CA THR A 109 -11.69 9.61 16.80
C THR A 109 -12.95 10.25 17.40
N PHE A 110 -14.14 9.67 17.12
CA PHE A 110 -15.43 10.21 17.55
C PHE A 110 -16.02 9.55 18.80
N ASN A 111 -15.44 8.44 19.27
CA ASN A 111 -15.80 7.76 20.53
C ASN A 111 -14.93 8.23 21.68
#